data_AF-B1XWX7-F1
#
_entry.id   AF-B1XWX7-F1
#
_cell.length_a   1.000
_cell.length_b   1.000
_cell.length_c   1.000
_cell.angle_alpha   90.00
_cell.angle_beta   90.00
_cell.angle_gamma   90.00
#
_symmetry.space_group_name_H-M   'P 1'
#
loop_
_entity.id
_entity.type
_entity.pdbx_description
1 polymer ?
#
loop_
_entity_poly.entity_id
_entity_poly.type
_entity_poly.pdbx_seq_one_letter_code
_entity_poly.pdbx_strand_id
1 'polypeptide(L)'
;MELADHAEALAYDTAFWLLGFEADEGHEVGQQGRASVELCAKLRALAIMALLTTGESDKFLHNLVRSGRVREAYLRRMKQAGRTDDHPLASGRMHGLIDAIASGDHALAHRIAWASPRSFQPRREYEDDFCCAQVLHRLVHGVQAASVYQPFFERYEAALEGQPSARLEVLRALVSREQARFDAAFEALLQERHDSLAADLARCQLETPQVVAERRVYIEGLALLRLAIAQGLKTERDYLYCPAGARLPMRTPVPEGPPAGFDPDADEA
;
A
#
# COMPACT_ATOMS: atom_id res chain seq x y z
N MET A 1 -3.53 -26.14 -6.45
CA MET A 1 -4.66 -25.22 -6.21
C MET A 1 -4.50 -24.08 -7.18
N GLU A 2 -5.51 -23.79 -8.00
CA GLU A 2 -5.41 -22.74 -9.01
C GLU A 2 -5.50 -21.37 -8.34
N LEU A 3 -4.92 -20.32 -8.95
CA LEU A 3 -4.96 -18.96 -8.41
C LEU A 3 -6.41 -18.46 -8.18
N ALA A 4 -7.36 -18.99 -8.97
CA ALA A 4 -8.78 -18.71 -8.82
C ALA A 4 -9.35 -19.25 -7.49
N ASP A 5 -9.03 -20.48 -7.12
CA ASP A 5 -9.48 -21.09 -5.85
C ASP A 5 -8.97 -20.28 -4.64
N HIS A 6 -7.71 -19.82 -4.72
CA HIS A 6 -7.14 -18.94 -3.70
C HIS A 6 -7.86 -17.59 -3.62
N ALA A 7 -8.27 -17.03 -4.77
CA ALA A 7 -8.94 -15.75 -4.83
C ALA A 7 -10.35 -15.81 -4.22
N GLU A 8 -11.09 -16.89 -4.50
CA GLU A 8 -12.43 -17.10 -3.96
C GLU A 8 -12.40 -17.25 -2.42
N ALA A 9 -11.56 -18.15 -1.91
CA ALA A 9 -11.42 -18.35 -0.47
C ALA A 9 -10.99 -17.05 0.25
N LEU A 10 -10.06 -16.30 -0.34
CA LEU A 10 -9.62 -15.02 0.20
C LEU A 10 -10.72 -13.96 0.14
N ALA A 11 -11.61 -14.00 -0.85
CA ALA A 11 -12.72 -13.05 -0.99
C ALA A 11 -13.74 -13.23 0.14
N TYR A 12 -14.12 -14.49 0.44
CA TYR A 12 -15.01 -14.80 1.56
C TYR A 12 -14.41 -14.38 2.91
N ASP A 13 -13.15 -14.74 3.16
CA ASP A 13 -12.44 -14.32 4.37
C ASP A 13 -12.39 -12.79 4.47
N THR A 14 -12.02 -12.09 3.40
CA THR A 14 -11.98 -10.61 3.40
C THR A 14 -13.35 -9.98 3.66
N ALA A 15 -14.42 -10.52 3.08
CA ALA A 15 -15.78 -10.03 3.32
C ALA A 15 -16.18 -10.18 4.79
N PHE A 16 -15.89 -11.33 5.40
CA PHE A 16 -16.10 -11.55 6.84
C PHE A 16 -15.35 -10.53 7.70
N TRP A 17 -14.07 -10.28 7.41
CA TRP A 17 -13.28 -9.27 8.12
C TRP A 17 -13.80 -7.84 7.92
N LEU A 18 -14.27 -7.51 6.72
CA LEU A 18 -14.84 -6.18 6.43
C LEU A 18 -16.11 -5.94 7.22
N LEU A 19 -17.02 -6.92 7.27
CA LEU A 19 -18.24 -6.84 8.08
C LEU A 19 -17.90 -6.59 9.54
N GLY A 20 -16.95 -7.34 10.11
CA GLY A 20 -16.50 -7.13 11.49
C GLY A 20 -15.87 -5.75 11.72
N PHE A 21 -15.16 -5.20 10.74
CA PHE A 21 -14.53 -3.88 10.84
C PHE A 21 -15.53 -2.71 10.69
N GLU A 22 -16.61 -2.91 9.93
CA GLU A 22 -17.65 -1.93 9.64
C GLU A 22 -18.79 -1.93 10.66
N ALA A 23 -19.26 -3.11 11.11
CA ALA A 23 -20.44 -3.29 11.95
C ALA A 23 -20.26 -2.79 13.39
N ASP A 24 -19.04 -2.41 13.78
CA ASP A 24 -18.68 -2.40 15.17
C ASP A 24 -18.23 -1.02 15.67
N GLU A 25 -19.18 -0.37 16.36
CA GLU A 25 -18.98 0.84 17.17
C GLU A 25 -18.40 0.51 18.57
N GLY A 26 -18.18 -0.77 18.90
CA GLY A 26 -17.94 -1.25 20.27
C GLY A 26 -16.68 -2.07 20.56
N HIS A 27 -15.87 -2.51 19.58
CA HIS A 27 -14.62 -3.22 19.89
C HIS A 27 -13.59 -2.31 20.53
N GLU A 28 -12.77 -2.93 21.38
CA GLU A 28 -11.58 -2.33 21.90
C GLU A 28 -10.69 -1.84 20.75
N VAL A 29 -10.39 -0.54 20.74
CA VAL A 29 -9.69 0.19 19.67
C VAL A 29 -8.40 -0.52 19.18
N GLY A 30 -7.69 -1.26 20.05
CA GLY A 30 -6.48 -2.01 19.67
C GLY A 30 -6.73 -3.21 18.74
N GLN A 31 -7.94 -3.79 18.77
CA GLN A 31 -8.34 -4.86 17.84
C GLN A 31 -8.58 -4.30 16.43
N GLN A 32 -9.10 -3.07 16.34
CA GLN A 32 -9.33 -2.39 15.06
C GLN A 32 -8.04 -2.08 14.29
N GLY A 33 -6.94 -1.79 14.99
CA GLY A 33 -5.65 -1.56 14.35
C GLY A 33 -5.09 -2.81 13.67
N ARG A 34 -5.16 -3.96 14.34
CA ARG A 34 -4.70 -5.24 13.77
C ARG A 34 -5.58 -5.65 12.60
N ALA A 35 -6.90 -5.54 12.75
CA ALA A 35 -7.86 -5.80 11.68
C ALA A 35 -7.58 -4.90 10.46
N SER A 36 -7.27 -3.62 10.66
CA SER A 36 -6.92 -2.70 9.57
C SER A 36 -5.71 -3.17 8.76
N VAL A 37 -4.63 -3.59 9.43
CA VAL A 37 -3.41 -4.08 8.75
C VAL A 37 -3.69 -5.36 7.97
N GLU A 38 -4.40 -6.30 8.59
CA GLU A 38 -4.74 -7.58 7.97
C GLU A 38 -5.65 -7.37 6.75
N LEU A 39 -6.70 -6.57 6.88
CA LEU A 39 -7.61 -6.22 5.79
C LEU A 39 -6.88 -5.55 4.62
N CYS A 40 -5.94 -4.63 4.88
CA CYS A 40 -5.15 -4.03 3.82
C CYS A 40 -4.37 -5.10 3.04
N ALA A 41 -3.72 -6.04 3.73
CA ALA A 41 -2.97 -7.12 3.09
C ALA A 41 -3.86 -8.06 2.27
N LYS A 42 -5.02 -8.45 2.81
CA LYS A 42 -5.98 -9.31 2.09
C LYS A 42 -6.57 -8.61 0.86
N LEU A 43 -7.01 -7.35 0.99
CA LEU A 43 -7.55 -6.56 -0.11
C LEU A 43 -6.52 -6.34 -1.21
N ARG A 44 -5.26 -6.08 -0.85
CA ARG A 44 -4.17 -6.00 -1.83
C ARG A 44 -3.98 -7.32 -2.57
N ALA A 45 -3.95 -8.43 -1.86
CA ALA A 45 -3.81 -9.74 -2.48
C ALA A 45 -4.98 -10.05 -3.43
N LEU A 46 -6.22 -9.72 -3.04
CA LEU A 46 -7.40 -9.79 -3.91
C LEU A 46 -7.29 -8.90 -5.13
N ALA A 47 -6.77 -7.67 -4.98
CA ALA A 47 -6.53 -6.78 -6.11
C ALA A 47 -5.64 -7.47 -7.14
N ILE A 48 -4.47 -7.96 -6.70
CA ILE A 48 -3.50 -8.63 -7.56
C ILE A 48 -4.10 -9.88 -8.20
N MET A 49 -4.79 -10.72 -7.43
CA MET A 49 -5.43 -11.92 -7.96
C MET A 49 -6.49 -11.57 -9.01
N ALA A 50 -7.34 -10.58 -8.75
CA ALA A 50 -8.32 -10.12 -9.73
C ALA A 50 -7.66 -9.65 -11.03
N LEU A 51 -6.56 -8.90 -10.94
CA LEU A 51 -5.80 -8.49 -12.13
C LEU A 51 -5.27 -9.70 -12.91
N LEU A 52 -4.69 -10.68 -12.22
CA LEU A 52 -4.03 -11.82 -12.85
C LEU A 52 -5.01 -12.84 -13.44
N THR A 53 -6.19 -13.01 -12.83
CA THR A 53 -7.20 -13.99 -13.27
C THR A 53 -8.14 -13.43 -14.34
N THR A 54 -8.47 -12.14 -14.27
CA THR A 54 -9.47 -11.52 -15.18
C THR A 54 -8.88 -10.51 -16.15
N GLY A 55 -7.69 -9.96 -15.87
CA GLY A 55 -7.14 -8.83 -16.61
C GLY A 55 -7.90 -7.51 -16.38
N GLU A 56 -8.92 -7.47 -15.51
CA GLU A 56 -9.76 -6.29 -15.28
C GLU A 56 -9.07 -5.30 -14.34
N SER A 57 -8.68 -4.14 -14.88
CA SER A 57 -8.06 -3.06 -14.10
C SER A 57 -9.01 -2.47 -13.05
N ASP A 58 -10.32 -2.43 -13.30
CA ASP A 58 -11.26 -1.83 -12.35
C ASP A 58 -11.34 -2.63 -11.04
N LYS A 59 -11.50 -3.96 -11.11
CA LYS A 59 -11.52 -4.81 -9.90
C LYS A 59 -10.20 -4.74 -9.12
N PHE A 60 -9.07 -4.66 -9.83
CA PHE A 60 -7.77 -4.41 -9.21
C PHE A 60 -7.77 -3.08 -8.43
N LEU A 61 -8.15 -1.97 -9.07
CA LEU A 61 -8.12 -0.65 -8.45
C LEU A 61 -9.17 -0.51 -7.33
N HIS A 62 -10.35 -1.11 -7.47
CA HIS A 62 -11.41 -1.09 -6.45
C HIS A 62 -10.93 -1.69 -5.14
N ASN A 63 -10.22 -2.82 -5.19
CA ASN A 63 -9.68 -3.46 -4.01
C ASN A 63 -8.55 -2.64 -3.36
N LEU A 64 -7.69 -1.99 -4.17
CA LEU A 64 -6.68 -1.07 -3.63
C LEU A 64 -7.31 0.16 -2.95
N VAL A 65 -8.38 0.73 -3.54
CA VAL A 65 -9.12 1.83 -2.91
C VAL A 65 -9.77 1.37 -1.60
N ARG A 66 -10.37 0.18 -1.57
CA ARG A 66 -10.94 -0.40 -0.34
C ARG A 66 -9.87 -0.57 0.74
N SER A 67 -8.67 -1.04 0.38
CA SER A 67 -7.52 -1.13 1.30
C SER A 67 -7.17 0.25 1.89
N GLY A 68 -7.06 1.28 1.04
CA GLY A 68 -6.83 2.64 1.50
C GLY A 68 -7.95 3.16 2.42
N ARG A 69 -9.22 2.89 2.11
CA ARG A 69 -10.37 3.29 2.93
C ARG A 69 -10.35 2.63 4.31
N VAL A 70 -9.96 1.36 4.41
CA VAL A 70 -9.77 0.67 5.70
C VAL A 70 -8.72 1.39 6.56
N ARG A 71 -7.58 1.75 5.95
CA ARG A 71 -6.53 2.49 6.65
C ARG A 71 -6.99 3.88 7.09
N GLU A 72 -7.68 4.61 6.21
CA GLU A 72 -8.26 5.93 6.51
C GLU A 72 -9.24 5.84 7.68
N ALA A 73 -10.17 4.89 7.64
CA ALA A 73 -11.20 4.70 8.66
C ALA A 73 -10.56 4.44 10.03
N TYR A 74 -9.57 3.56 10.11
CA TYR A 74 -8.81 3.32 11.33
C TYR A 74 -8.13 4.59 11.86
N LEU A 75 -7.35 5.29 11.03
CA LEU A 75 -6.65 6.51 11.45
C LEU A 75 -7.61 7.59 11.94
N ARG A 76 -8.77 7.74 11.27
CA ARG A 76 -9.82 8.68 11.66
C ARG A 76 -10.43 8.31 13.01
N ARG A 77 -10.77 7.03 13.23
CA ARG A 77 -11.31 6.54 14.51
C ARG A 77 -10.33 6.79 15.66
N MET A 78 -9.03 6.50 15.45
CA MET A 78 -7.97 6.79 16.44
C MET A 78 -7.92 8.26 16.83
N LYS A 79 -7.97 9.15 15.83
CA LYS A 79 -7.95 10.60 16.04
C LYS A 79 -9.21 11.11 16.75
N GLN A 80 -10.38 10.59 16.39
CA GLN A 80 -11.66 10.93 17.03
C GLN A 80 -11.70 10.47 18.50
N ALA A 81 -11.15 9.29 18.78
CA ALA A 81 -11.06 8.75 20.14
C ALA A 81 -9.94 9.40 20.98
N GLY A 82 -9.11 10.27 20.39
CA GLY A 82 -7.94 10.86 21.07
C GLY A 82 -6.88 9.83 21.49
N ARG A 83 -6.93 8.63 20.91
CA ARG A 83 -6.04 7.51 21.25
C ARG A 83 -4.73 7.64 20.49
N THR A 84 -3.62 7.44 21.19
CA THR A 84 -2.26 7.53 20.60
C THR A 84 -1.41 6.29 20.90
N ASP A 85 -1.99 5.31 21.58
CA ASP A 85 -1.33 4.20 22.25
C ASP A 85 -1.56 2.84 21.55
N ASP A 86 -1.97 2.86 20.29
CA ASP A 86 -2.13 1.63 19.50
C ASP A 86 -0.91 1.36 18.60
N HIS A 87 -0.52 0.09 18.48
CA HIS A 87 0.70 -0.31 17.76
C HIS A 87 0.61 -0.03 16.25
N PRO A 88 -0.53 -0.31 15.56
CA PRO A 88 -0.71 0.01 14.14
C PRO A 88 -0.86 1.52 13.84
N LEU A 89 -0.93 2.37 14.88
CA LEU A 89 -0.88 3.83 14.75
C LEU A 89 0.57 4.30 14.59
N ALA A 90 1.16 3.94 13.47
CA ALA A 90 2.51 4.30 13.06
C ALA A 90 2.53 4.65 11.56
N SER A 91 3.41 5.57 11.14
CA SER A 91 3.43 6.06 9.75
C SER A 91 4.02 5.03 8.80
N GLY A 92 5.03 4.30 9.26
CA GLY A 92 5.69 3.21 8.54
C GLY A 92 4.76 2.04 8.19
N ARG A 93 3.54 2.00 8.74
CA ARG A 93 2.48 1.08 8.28
C ARG A 93 1.84 1.62 7.01
N MET A 94 2.60 1.59 5.93
CA MET A 94 2.31 2.30 4.68
C MET A 94 1.35 1.56 3.74
N HIS A 95 0.94 0.31 4.01
CA HIS A 95 0.21 -0.49 3.03
C HIS A 95 -1.02 0.21 2.43
N GLY A 96 -1.94 0.68 3.27
CA GLY A 96 -3.12 1.41 2.77
C GLY A 96 -2.80 2.75 2.08
N LEU A 97 -1.71 3.43 2.47
CA LEU A 97 -1.25 4.63 1.77
C LEU A 97 -0.72 4.28 0.37
N ILE A 98 0.16 3.29 0.29
CA ILE A 98 0.75 2.79 -0.96
C ILE A 98 -0.37 2.31 -1.90
N ASP A 99 -1.38 1.60 -1.38
CA ASP A 99 -2.51 1.12 -2.16
C ASP A 99 -3.35 2.28 -2.69
N ALA A 100 -3.62 3.29 -1.87
CA ALA A 100 -4.30 4.51 -2.30
C ALA A 100 -3.53 5.24 -3.42
N ILE A 101 -2.21 5.39 -3.27
CA ILE A 101 -1.35 5.99 -4.31
C ILE A 101 -1.38 5.14 -5.58
N ALA A 102 -1.16 3.82 -5.47
CA ALA A 102 -1.17 2.86 -6.56
C ALA A 102 -2.53 2.76 -7.28
N SER A 103 -3.62 3.10 -6.61
CA SER A 103 -4.96 3.18 -7.22
C SER A 103 -5.18 4.46 -8.05
N GLY A 104 -4.37 5.50 -7.82
CA GLY A 104 -4.58 6.83 -8.39
C GLY A 104 -5.63 7.69 -7.67
N ASP A 105 -6.20 7.22 -6.56
CA ASP A 105 -7.08 8.02 -5.70
C ASP A 105 -6.25 8.98 -4.83
N HIS A 106 -5.89 10.12 -5.42
CA HIS A 106 -5.10 11.16 -4.78
C HIS A 106 -5.79 11.75 -3.55
N ALA A 107 -7.13 11.86 -3.57
CA ALA A 107 -7.89 12.40 -2.46
C ALA A 107 -7.81 11.47 -1.24
N LEU A 108 -7.95 10.16 -1.44
CA LEU A 108 -7.78 9.16 -0.40
C LEU A 108 -6.35 9.14 0.14
N ALA A 109 -5.34 9.13 -0.73
CA ALA A 109 -3.94 9.19 -0.32
C ALA A 109 -3.66 10.43 0.55
N HIS A 110 -4.20 11.60 0.17
CA HIS A 110 -4.08 12.83 0.94
C HIS A 110 -4.74 12.73 2.33
N ARG A 111 -5.93 12.13 2.43
CA ARG A 111 -6.62 11.95 3.72
C ARG A 111 -5.86 11.00 4.63
N ILE A 112 -5.30 9.91 4.11
CA ILE A 112 -4.43 8.98 4.87
C ILE A 112 -3.17 9.69 5.36
N ALA A 113 -2.46 10.39 4.48
CA ALA A 113 -1.25 11.13 4.84
C ALA A 113 -1.52 12.20 5.92
N TRP A 114 -2.65 12.91 5.80
CA TRP A 114 -3.08 13.90 6.78
C TRP A 114 -3.44 13.32 8.14
N ALA A 115 -4.09 12.15 8.17
CA ALA A 115 -4.52 11.48 9.39
C ALA A 115 -3.40 10.68 10.06
N SER A 116 -2.30 10.41 9.36
CA SER A 116 -1.18 9.62 9.86
C SER A 116 -0.35 10.38 10.91
N PRO A 117 0.33 9.67 11.83
CA PRO A 117 1.26 10.28 12.77
C PRO A 117 2.36 11.11 12.06
N ARG A 118 2.89 12.11 12.77
CA ARG A 118 4.00 12.95 12.26
C ARG A 118 5.31 12.75 13.01
N SER A 119 5.25 12.09 14.16
CA SER A 119 6.39 11.75 15.00
C SER A 119 6.72 10.28 14.88
N PHE A 120 8.01 9.97 14.92
CA PHE A 120 8.49 8.60 15.02
C PHE A 120 7.97 7.96 16.30
N GLN A 121 7.52 6.72 16.22
CA GLN A 121 7.05 5.94 17.36
C GLN A 121 8.05 4.80 17.68
N PRO A 122 9.03 5.04 18.57
CA PRO A 122 9.97 4.00 18.99
C PRO A 122 9.21 2.75 19.45
N ARG A 123 9.71 1.56 19.06
CA ARG A 123 9.12 0.24 19.36
C ARG A 123 7.85 -0.12 18.58
N ARG A 124 7.34 0.72 17.67
CA ARG A 124 6.14 0.41 16.84
C ARG A 124 6.45 0.34 15.34
N GLU A 125 7.43 1.11 14.91
CA GLU A 125 7.91 1.17 13.54
C GLU A 125 9.43 1.25 13.51
N TYR A 126 10.01 0.80 12.40
CA TYR A 126 11.40 1.06 12.09
C TYR A 126 11.57 2.50 11.62
N GLU A 127 12.75 3.06 11.83
CA GLU A 127 13.01 4.48 11.60
C GLU A 127 13.11 4.81 10.11
N ASP A 128 13.62 3.89 9.30
CA ASP A 128 13.63 3.95 7.84
C ASP A 128 12.21 3.91 7.25
N ASP A 129 11.35 3.01 7.73
CA ASP A 129 9.93 2.96 7.37
C ASP A 129 9.20 4.27 7.71
N PHE A 130 9.47 4.83 8.90
CA PHE A 130 8.94 6.14 9.29
C PHE A 130 9.40 7.25 8.34
N CYS A 131 10.70 7.31 8.04
CA CYS A 131 11.24 8.32 7.14
C CYS A 131 10.69 8.19 5.73
N CYS A 132 10.58 6.97 5.21
CA CYS A 132 9.92 6.66 3.93
C CYS A 132 8.49 7.20 3.91
N ALA A 133 7.69 6.87 4.92
CA ALA A 133 6.30 7.33 5.01
C ALA A 133 6.20 8.86 5.04
N GLN A 134 7.07 9.53 5.80
CA GLN A 134 7.08 10.99 5.89
C GLN A 134 7.45 11.67 4.57
N VAL A 135 8.32 11.07 3.76
CA VAL A 135 8.61 11.55 2.40
C VAL A 135 7.39 11.35 1.49
N LEU A 136 6.77 10.15 1.52
CA LEU A 136 5.57 9.85 0.72
C LEU A 136 4.41 10.79 1.06
N HIS A 137 4.15 11.07 2.35
CA HIS A 137 3.13 12.03 2.78
C HIS A 137 3.33 13.41 2.12
N ARG A 138 4.57 13.90 2.11
CA ARG A 138 4.90 15.22 1.52
C ARG A 138 4.77 15.23 0.01
N LEU A 139 5.18 14.15 -0.66
CA LEU A 139 4.96 13.98 -2.11
C LEU A 139 3.47 13.97 -2.45
N VAL A 140 2.65 13.24 -1.69
CA VAL A 140 1.19 13.21 -1.85
C VAL A 140 0.55 14.59 -1.62
N HIS A 141 1.07 15.37 -0.66
CA HIS A 141 0.64 16.75 -0.43
C HIS A 141 1.20 17.75 -1.46
N GLY A 142 1.99 17.31 -2.44
CA GLY A 142 2.55 18.16 -3.48
C GLY A 142 3.58 19.17 -2.98
N VAL A 143 4.26 18.89 -1.85
CA VAL A 143 5.31 19.77 -1.31
C VAL A 143 6.46 19.85 -2.31
N GLN A 144 6.86 21.07 -2.66
CA GLN A 144 7.87 21.32 -3.71
C GLN A 144 9.26 21.60 -3.15
N ALA A 145 9.35 22.10 -1.92
CA ALA A 145 10.61 22.53 -1.33
C ALA A 145 11.47 21.32 -0.93
N ALA A 146 12.55 21.06 -1.69
CA ALA A 146 13.48 19.96 -1.45
C ALA A 146 14.05 19.94 -0.01
N SER A 147 14.28 21.13 0.57
CA SER A 147 14.79 21.28 1.95
C SER A 147 13.88 20.65 3.02
N VAL A 148 12.58 20.50 2.75
CA VAL A 148 11.62 19.88 3.67
C VAL A 148 11.82 18.36 3.78
N TYR A 149 12.49 17.75 2.79
CA TYR A 149 12.75 16.31 2.74
C TYR A 149 14.10 15.94 3.36
N GLN A 150 15.05 16.86 3.35
CA GLN A 150 16.44 16.62 3.76
C GLN A 150 16.56 15.96 5.16
N PRO A 151 15.84 16.42 6.20
CA PRO A 151 15.94 15.78 7.52
C PRO A 151 15.48 14.31 7.53
N PHE A 152 14.55 13.94 6.66
CA PHE A 152 14.09 12.55 6.55
C PHE A 152 15.09 11.69 5.77
N PHE A 153 15.77 12.25 4.76
CA PHE A 153 16.81 11.51 4.04
C PHE A 153 18.04 11.24 4.91
N GLU A 154 18.48 12.22 5.70
CA GLU A 154 19.60 12.05 6.63
C GLU A 154 19.26 11.02 7.72
N ARG A 155 18.04 11.08 8.25
CA ARG A 155 17.57 10.16 9.28
C ARG A 155 17.34 8.75 8.74
N TYR A 156 16.84 8.61 7.51
CA TYR A 156 16.76 7.33 6.81
C TYR A 156 18.16 6.74 6.63
N GLU A 157 19.10 7.50 6.06
CA GLU A 157 20.47 7.04 5.82
C GLU A 157 21.19 6.62 7.11
N ALA A 158 20.99 7.36 8.21
CA ALA A 158 21.50 6.98 9.51
C ALA A 158 20.92 5.65 10.02
N ALA A 159 19.61 5.43 9.84
CA ALA A 159 18.94 4.19 10.23
C ALA A 159 19.37 2.96 9.40
N LEU A 160 19.93 3.17 8.21
CA LEU A 160 20.48 2.10 7.37
C LEU A 160 21.89 1.65 7.81
N GLU A 161 22.55 2.38 8.71
CA GLU A 161 23.89 2.04 9.22
C GLU A 161 24.93 1.77 8.10
N GLY A 162 24.84 2.54 7.00
CA GLY A 162 25.73 2.43 5.85
C GLY A 162 25.33 1.37 4.81
N GLN A 163 24.22 0.66 5.00
CA GLN A 163 23.67 -0.23 3.98
C GLN A 163 23.06 0.58 2.82
N PRO A 164 23.26 0.15 1.55
CA PRO A 164 22.58 0.79 0.42
C PRO A 164 21.07 0.52 0.47
N SER A 165 20.29 1.43 -0.11
CA SER A 165 18.84 1.26 -0.27
C SER A 165 18.38 1.87 -1.59
N ALA A 166 17.99 1.04 -2.56
CA ALA A 166 17.40 1.54 -3.80
C ALA A 166 16.11 2.33 -3.54
N ARG A 167 15.32 1.94 -2.53
CA ARG A 167 14.12 2.70 -2.10
C ARG A 167 14.46 4.14 -1.74
N LEU A 168 15.51 4.37 -0.94
CA LEU A 168 15.95 5.73 -0.58
C LEU A 168 16.36 6.53 -1.83
N GLU A 169 17.09 5.91 -2.76
CA GLU A 169 17.51 6.57 -4.00
C GLU A 169 16.33 6.91 -4.92
N VAL A 170 15.30 6.06 -4.99
CA VAL A 170 14.05 6.38 -5.72
C VAL A 170 13.38 7.60 -5.10
N LEU A 171 13.26 7.66 -3.77
CA LEU A 171 12.65 8.80 -3.09
C LEU A 171 13.43 10.11 -3.34
N ARG A 172 14.76 10.07 -3.32
CA ARG A 172 15.62 11.22 -3.65
C ARG A 172 15.42 11.66 -5.10
N ALA A 173 15.34 10.71 -6.03
CA ALA A 173 15.09 11.01 -7.45
C ALA A 173 13.70 11.61 -7.69
N LEU A 174 12.66 11.13 -6.99
CA LEU A 174 11.30 11.68 -7.05
C LEU A 174 11.21 13.12 -6.54
N VAL A 175 11.95 13.45 -5.47
CA VAL A 175 11.98 14.80 -4.89
C VAL A 175 12.77 15.77 -5.78
N SER A 176 13.91 15.33 -6.32
CA SER A 176 14.76 16.13 -7.21
C SER A 176 14.25 16.24 -8.64
N ARG A 177 13.30 15.37 -9.04
CA ARG A 177 12.77 15.26 -10.42
C ARG A 177 13.85 14.97 -11.45
N GLU A 178 14.86 14.21 -11.06
CA GLU A 178 15.97 13.82 -11.92
C GLU A 178 15.66 12.51 -12.65
N GLN A 179 15.30 12.59 -13.94
CA GLN A 179 14.90 11.43 -14.76
C GLN A 179 15.95 10.29 -14.73
N ALA A 180 17.21 10.59 -15.05
CA ALA A 180 18.25 9.57 -15.12
C ALA A 180 18.50 8.89 -13.77
N ARG A 181 18.40 9.63 -12.67
CA ARG A 181 18.53 9.08 -11.32
C ARG A 181 17.35 8.21 -10.95
N PHE A 182 16.14 8.63 -11.35
CA PHE A 182 14.92 7.84 -11.12
C PHE A 182 14.98 6.51 -11.87
N ASP A 183 15.34 6.52 -13.15
CA ASP A 183 15.39 5.31 -13.97
C ASP A 183 16.39 4.30 -13.38
N ALA A 184 17.59 4.76 -13.01
CA ALA A 184 18.61 3.90 -12.40
C ALA A 184 18.19 3.37 -11.01
N ALA A 185 17.64 4.23 -10.16
CA ALA A 185 17.22 3.83 -8.81
C ALA A 185 16.01 2.90 -8.83
N PHE A 186 15.07 3.11 -9.75
CA PHE A 186 13.88 2.28 -9.88
C PHE A 186 14.23 0.88 -10.40
N GLU A 187 15.13 0.77 -11.38
CA GLU A 187 15.64 -0.54 -11.83
C GLU A 187 16.37 -1.29 -10.70
N ALA A 188 17.20 -0.59 -9.93
CA ALA A 188 17.86 -1.17 -8.76
C ALA A 188 16.85 -1.67 -7.72
N LEU A 189 15.75 -0.93 -7.49
CA LEU A 189 14.67 -1.34 -6.59
C LEU A 189 13.98 -2.62 -7.06
N LEU A 190 13.73 -2.74 -8.37
CA LEU A 190 13.15 -3.96 -8.95
C LEU A 190 14.09 -5.16 -8.83
N GLN A 191 15.40 -4.94 -9.00
CA GLN A 191 16.41 -5.98 -8.79
C GLN A 191 16.50 -6.42 -7.33
N GLU A 192 16.54 -5.48 -6.37
CA GLU A 192 16.50 -5.79 -4.93
C GLU A 192 15.25 -6.62 -4.58
N ARG A 193 14.09 -6.26 -5.15
CA ARG A 193 12.85 -7.03 -4.99
C ARG A 193 12.98 -8.43 -5.60
N HIS A 194 13.54 -8.55 -6.80
CA HIS A 194 13.75 -9.84 -7.47
C HIS A 194 14.62 -10.77 -6.62
N ASP A 195 15.76 -10.28 -6.14
CA ASP A 195 16.72 -11.04 -5.34
C ASP A 195 16.11 -11.47 -3.99
N SER A 196 15.36 -10.58 -3.35
CA SER A 196 14.60 -10.86 -2.13
C SER A 196 13.60 -12.00 -2.32
N LEU A 197 12.80 -11.95 -3.40
CA LEU A 197 11.84 -13.01 -3.71
C LEU A 197 12.51 -14.34 -4.04
N ALA A 198 13.63 -14.33 -4.78
CA ALA A 198 14.40 -15.53 -5.09
C ALA A 198 14.97 -16.18 -3.82
N ALA A 199 15.46 -15.38 -2.87
CA ALA A 199 15.95 -15.86 -1.59
C ALA A 199 14.83 -16.48 -0.72
N ASP A 200 13.64 -15.86 -0.70
CA ASP A 200 12.48 -16.40 0.04
C ASP A 200 12.00 -17.74 -0.54
N LEU A 201 11.99 -17.87 -1.88
CA LEU A 201 11.68 -19.13 -2.56
C LEU A 201 12.71 -20.23 -2.24
N ALA A 202 14.00 -19.89 -2.25
CA ALA A 202 15.07 -20.84 -1.91
C ALA A 202 14.99 -21.33 -0.45
N ARG A 203 14.38 -20.56 0.45
CA ARG A 203 14.17 -20.90 1.86
C ARG A 203 12.87 -21.67 2.13
N CYS A 204 12.11 -22.04 1.10
CA CYS A 204 10.83 -22.76 1.22
C CYS A 204 9.86 -22.11 2.22
N GLN A 205 9.78 -20.77 2.25
CA GLN A 205 8.82 -20.08 3.12
C GLN A 205 7.38 -20.50 2.79
N LEU A 206 6.53 -20.58 3.83
CA LEU A 206 5.11 -20.92 3.72
C LEU A 206 4.40 -20.00 2.71
N GLU A 207 3.69 -20.62 1.76
CA GLU A 207 2.94 -19.90 0.73
C GLU A 207 1.53 -19.58 1.22
N THR A 208 1.34 -18.36 1.71
CA THR A 208 -0.01 -17.80 1.92
C THR A 208 -0.54 -17.20 0.60
N PRO A 209 -1.86 -17.07 0.42
CA PRO A 209 -2.45 -16.38 -0.72
C PRO A 209 -1.83 -14.99 -0.97
N GLN A 210 -1.56 -14.24 0.09
CA GLN A 210 -0.97 -12.91 0.03
C GLN A 210 0.47 -12.96 -0.51
N VAL A 211 1.31 -13.88 -0.01
CA VAL A 211 2.69 -14.04 -0.48
C VAL A 211 2.72 -14.44 -1.96
N VAL A 212 1.85 -15.36 -2.37
CA VAL A 212 1.73 -15.78 -3.77
C VAL A 212 1.35 -14.60 -4.67
N ALA A 213 0.39 -13.77 -4.24
CA ALA A 213 -0.03 -12.59 -4.99
C ALA A 213 1.08 -11.53 -5.08
N GLU A 214 1.66 -11.10 -3.96
CA GLU A 214 2.67 -10.03 -3.91
C GLU A 214 4.00 -10.37 -4.59
N ARG A 215 4.24 -11.65 -4.89
CA ARG A 215 5.36 -12.10 -5.75
C ARG A 215 5.16 -11.78 -7.23
N ARG A 216 3.92 -11.56 -7.67
CA ARG A 216 3.56 -11.37 -9.09
C ARG A 216 3.45 -9.90 -9.47
N VAL A 217 2.96 -9.06 -8.56
CA VAL A 217 2.76 -7.63 -8.80
C VAL A 217 3.29 -6.83 -7.61
N TYR A 218 4.18 -5.87 -7.88
CA TYR A 218 4.81 -5.04 -6.87
C TYR A 218 4.07 -3.71 -6.71
N ILE A 219 3.16 -3.66 -5.74
CA ILE A 219 2.24 -2.52 -5.55
C ILE A 219 2.97 -1.25 -5.12
N GLU A 220 4.04 -1.36 -4.33
CA GLU A 220 4.89 -0.21 -4.00
C GLU A 220 5.57 0.36 -5.25
N GLY A 221 6.06 -0.49 -6.15
CA GLY A 221 6.57 -0.06 -7.45
C GLY A 221 5.54 0.70 -8.27
N LEU A 222 4.29 0.22 -8.32
CA LEU A 222 3.19 0.93 -9.00
C LEU A 222 2.88 2.29 -8.37
N ALA A 223 2.91 2.38 -7.04
CA ALA A 223 2.72 3.65 -6.34
C ALA A 223 3.83 4.66 -6.68
N LEU A 224 5.09 4.22 -6.68
CA LEU A 224 6.25 5.05 -7.02
C LEU A 224 6.20 5.52 -8.48
N LEU A 225 5.78 4.67 -9.42
CA LEU A 225 5.57 5.05 -10.82
C LEU A 225 4.48 6.11 -10.97
N ARG A 226 3.39 6.04 -10.20
CA ARG A 226 2.37 7.08 -10.21
C ARG A 226 2.87 8.41 -9.66
N LEU A 227 3.65 8.37 -8.58
CA LEU A 227 4.31 9.57 -8.05
C LEU A 227 5.31 10.16 -9.05
N ALA A 228 6.05 9.32 -9.78
CA ALA A 228 6.97 9.78 -10.83
C ALA A 228 6.23 10.57 -11.91
N ILE A 229 5.13 10.02 -12.43
CA ILE A 229 4.27 10.70 -13.41
C ILE A 229 3.72 12.02 -12.84
N ALA A 230 3.25 12.02 -11.59
CA ALA A 230 2.75 13.23 -10.93
C ALA A 230 3.85 14.31 -10.75
N GLN A 231 5.12 13.89 -10.68
CA GLN A 231 6.29 14.77 -10.60
C GLN A 231 6.84 15.18 -11.97
N GLY A 232 6.19 14.78 -13.07
CA GLY A 232 6.59 15.11 -14.43
C GLY A 232 7.69 14.23 -15.01
N LEU A 233 8.03 13.12 -14.34
CA LEU A 233 8.96 12.11 -14.86
C LEU A 233 8.26 11.20 -15.87
N LYS A 234 9.04 10.70 -16.81
CA LYS A 234 8.62 9.68 -17.77
C LYS A 234 8.81 8.30 -17.15
N THR A 235 7.94 7.37 -17.54
CA THR A 235 8.04 5.97 -17.13
C THR A 235 7.86 5.09 -18.36
N GLU A 236 8.53 3.95 -18.38
CA GLU A 236 8.38 2.94 -19.42
C GLU A 236 6.99 2.31 -19.37
N ARG A 237 6.63 1.63 -20.46
CA ARG A 237 5.34 0.93 -20.58
C ARG A 237 5.27 -0.32 -19.69
N ASP A 238 6.37 -1.05 -19.55
CA ASP A 238 6.40 -2.28 -18.78
C ASP A 238 7.68 -2.34 -17.96
N TYR A 239 7.53 -2.74 -16.69
CA TYR A 239 8.62 -2.96 -15.76
C TYR A 239 8.39 -4.33 -15.10
N LEU A 240 9.47 -4.97 -14.65
CA LEU A 240 9.37 -6.22 -13.90
C LEU A 240 8.45 -6.03 -12.68
N TYR A 241 7.48 -6.93 -12.50
CA TYR A 241 6.43 -6.87 -11.46
C TYR A 241 5.47 -5.68 -11.51
N CYS A 242 5.60 -4.76 -12.46
CA CYS A 242 4.75 -3.57 -12.59
C CYS A 242 4.12 -3.51 -13.99
N PRO A 243 3.16 -4.41 -14.30
CA PRO A 243 2.61 -4.54 -15.64
C PRO A 243 1.81 -3.29 -16.07
N ALA A 244 1.84 -2.95 -17.36
CA ALA A 244 1.09 -1.81 -17.90
C ALA A 244 -0.40 -1.83 -17.53
N GLY A 245 -1.03 -3.01 -17.52
CA GLY A 245 -2.45 -3.19 -17.19
C GLY A 245 -2.84 -2.72 -15.79
N ALA A 246 -1.93 -2.80 -14.82
CA ALA A 246 -2.15 -2.33 -13.45
C ALA A 246 -2.12 -0.79 -13.32
N ARG A 247 -1.62 -0.10 -14.36
CA ARG A 247 -1.46 1.36 -14.38
C ARG A 247 -2.53 2.08 -15.19
N LEU A 248 -3.44 1.32 -15.81
CA LEU A 248 -4.60 1.88 -16.47
C LEU A 248 -5.47 2.67 -15.47
N PRO A 249 -6.10 3.77 -15.88
CA PRO A 249 -7.02 4.49 -15.02
C PRO A 249 -8.29 3.66 -14.77
N MET A 250 -8.88 3.88 -13.60
CA MET A 250 -10.19 3.32 -13.26
C MET A 250 -11.25 3.86 -14.22
N ARG A 251 -12.03 2.97 -14.82
CA ARG A 251 -13.11 3.33 -15.76
C ARG A 251 -14.45 3.45 -15.05
N THR A 252 -14.69 2.55 -14.10
CA THR A 252 -15.91 2.50 -13.29
C THR A 252 -15.60 2.93 -11.87
N PRO A 253 -16.33 3.88 -11.27
CA PRO A 253 -16.10 4.27 -9.88
C PRO A 253 -16.25 3.08 -8.94
N VAL A 254 -15.55 3.12 -7.81
CA VAL A 254 -15.69 2.11 -6.76
C VAL A 254 -17.13 2.15 -6.25
N PRO A 255 -17.85 1.02 -6.22
CA PRO A 255 -19.20 0.97 -5.66
C PRO A 255 -19.21 1.53 -4.23
N GLU A 256 -20.20 2.38 -3.93
CA GLU A 256 -20.50 2.78 -2.57
C GLU A 256 -21.36 1.68 -1.92
N GLY A 257 -20.84 1.03 -0.88
CA GLY A 257 -21.49 -0.10 -0.20
C GLY A 257 -20.90 -1.48 -0.54
N PRO A 258 -21.35 -2.53 0.17
CA PRO A 258 -20.94 -3.90 -0.13
C PRO A 258 -21.28 -4.24 -1.61
N PRO A 259 -20.55 -5.18 -2.23
CA PRO A 259 -20.81 -5.55 -3.63
C PRO A 259 -22.29 -5.92 -3.81
N ALA A 260 -22.91 -5.38 -4.86
CA ALA A 260 -24.27 -5.76 -5.23
C ALA A 260 -24.35 -7.29 -5.38
N GLY A 261 -25.10 -7.94 -4.49
CA GLY A 261 -25.22 -9.40 -4.40
C GLY A 261 -24.77 -10.02 -3.08
N PHE A 262 -24.20 -9.28 -2.13
CA PHE A 262 -24.05 -9.75 -0.76
C PHE A 262 -25.34 -9.44 0.03
N ASP A 263 -26.26 -10.39 0.03
CA ASP A 263 -27.42 -10.42 0.93
C ASP A 263 -27.13 -11.43 2.05
N PRO A 264 -26.75 -10.99 3.26
CA PRO A 264 -26.46 -11.89 4.38
C PRO A 264 -27.69 -12.65 4.87
N ASP A 265 -28.90 -12.24 4.48
CA ASP A 265 -30.17 -12.84 4.88
C ASP A 265 -30.70 -13.85 3.83
N ALA A 266 -30.01 -14.02 2.69
CA ALA A 266 -30.46 -14.91 1.62
C ALA A 266 -30.30 -16.41 1.93
N ASP A 267 -29.52 -16.78 2.95
CA ASP A 267 -29.34 -18.16 3.41
C ASP A 267 -30.28 -18.56 4.57
N GLU A 268 -31.19 -17.69 5.01
CA GLU A 268 -32.20 -18.00 6.04
C GLU A 268 -33.66 -18.14 5.52
N ALA A 269 -33.86 -18.35 4.21
CA ALA A 269 -35.20 -18.56 3.61
C ALA A 269 -35.45 -19.99 3.10
#